data_AF-A0A847EZ94-F1
#
_entry.id   AF-A0A847EZ94-F1
#
_cell.length_a   1.000
_cell.length_b   1.000
_cell.length_c   1.000
_cell.angle_alpha   90.00
_cell.angle_beta   90.00
_cell.angle_gamma   90.00
#
_symmetry.space_group_name_H-M   'P 1'
#
loop_
_entity.id
_entity.type
_entity.pdbx_description
1 polymer ?
#
loop_
_entity_poly.entity_id
_entity_poly.type
_entity_poly.pdbx_seq_one_letter_code
_entity_poly.pdbx_strand_id
1 'polypeptide(L)' 'GVTMMDATGYYSKEPIKVLMVMAKKNESVKVFRIVKQADPNAFVSQSSVIGVYGQGFDILKYK' A
#
# COMPACT_ATOMS: atom_id res chain seq x y z
N GLY A 1 -6.73 2.87 3.74
CA GLY A 1 -7.45 1.81 2.98
C GLY A 1 -6.47 0.74 2.54
N VAL A 2 -6.89 -0.52 2.48
CA VAL A 2 -6.04 -1.65 2.06
C VAL A 2 -6.78 -2.45 0.99
N THR A 3 -6.10 -2.78 -0.10
CA THR A 3 -6.63 -3.58 -1.20
C THR A 3 -5.64 -4.71 -1.50
N MET A 4 -6.15 -5.93 -1.63
CA MET A 4 -5.35 -7.08 -2.07
C MET A 4 -5.49 -7.25 -3.58
N MET A 5 -4.37 -7.45 -4.26
CA MET A 5 -4.29 -7.67 -5.70
C MET A 5 -3.62 -9.02 -5.95
N ASP A 6 -4.24 -9.85 -6.79
CA ASP A 6 -3.60 -11.05 -7.32
C ASP A 6 -2.74 -10.64 -8.52
N ALA A 7 -1.45 -10.95 -8.46
CA ALA A 7 -0.47 -10.65 -9.49
C ALA A 7 0.32 -11.91 -9.87
N THR A 8 1.06 -11.83 -10.97
CA THR A 8 1.90 -12.93 -11.45
C THR A 8 3.32 -12.44 -11.62
N GLY A 9 4.28 -13.14 -11.03
CA GLY A 9 5.70 -12.83 -11.19
C GLY A 9 6.11 -12.99 -12.65
N TYR A 10 6.66 -11.94 -13.28
CA TYR A 10 6.96 -12.00 -14.70
C TYR A 10 8.05 -13.04 -15.04
N TYR A 11 9.10 -13.13 -14.22
CA TYR A 11 10.19 -14.09 -14.42
C TYR A 11 9.89 -15.47 -13.84
N SER A 12 9.36 -15.52 -12.62
CA SER A 12 9.05 -16.80 -11.94
C SER A 12 7.80 -17.48 -12.49
N LYS A 13 6.87 -16.73 -13.10
CA LYS A 13 5.51 -17.16 -13.50
C LYS A 13 4.62 -17.63 -12.34
N GLU A 14 5.08 -17.46 -11.10
CA GLU A 14 4.34 -17.83 -9.90
C GLU A 14 3.29 -16.78 -9.54
N PRO A 15 2.13 -17.18 -8.99
CA PRO A 15 1.14 -16.26 -8.44
C PRO A 15 1.69 -15.59 -7.18
N ILE A 16 1.54 -14.27 -7.10
CA ILE A 16 1.94 -13.45 -5.96
C ILE A 16 0.76 -12.59 -5.52
N LYS A 17 0.59 -12.40 -4.21
CA LYS A 17 -0.42 -11.47 -3.68
C LYS A 17 0.25 -10.17 -3.27
N VAL A 18 -0.27 -9.05 -3.76
CA VAL A 18 0.26 -7.71 -3.47
C VAL A 18 -0.75 -6.95 -2.64
N LEU A 19 -0.31 -6.39 -1.51
CA LEU A 19 -1.11 -5.50 -0.69
C LEU A 19 -0.83 -4.05 -1.06
N MET A 20 -1.84 -3.36 -1.59
CA MET A 20 -1.81 -1.93 -1.82
C MET A 20 -2.40 -1.22 -0.61
N VAL A 21 -1.61 -0.36 0.03
CA VAL A 21 -2.01 0.36 1.23
C VAL A 21 -1.97 1.87 0.97
N MET A 22 -3.11 2.52 1.11
CA MET A 22 -3.23 3.98 1.16
C MET A 22 -3.21 4.41 2.63
N ALA A 23 -2.19 5.18 3.01
CA ALA A 23 -1.99 5.70 4.35
C ALA A 23 -1.40 7.12 4.29
N LYS A 24 -1.61 7.92 5.34
CA LYS A 24 -0.99 9.25 5.41
C LYS A 24 0.52 9.11 5.63
N LYS A 25 1.28 10.13 5.21
CA LYS A 25 2.74 10.14 5.35
C LYS A 25 3.22 9.87 6.78
N ASN A 26 2.53 10.41 7.78
CA ASN A 26 2.84 10.19 9.20
C ASN A 26 2.50 8.77 9.71
N GLU A 27 1.64 8.02 9.02
CA GLU A 27 1.28 6.64 9.38
C GLU A 27 2.25 5.60 8.79
N SER A 28 3.00 5.97 7.74
CA SER A 28 3.96 5.09 7.05
C SER A 28 4.91 4.35 8.00
N VAL A 29 5.46 5.03 9.00
CA VAL A 29 6.37 4.44 10.00
C VAL A 29 5.70 3.30 10.77
N LYS A 30 4.43 3.47 11.16
CA LYS A 30 3.67 2.42 11.85
C LYS A 30 3.39 1.25 10.92
N VAL A 31 3.02 1.53 9.67
CA VAL A 31 2.77 0.49 8.66
C VAL A 31 4.03 -0.35 8.43
N PHE A 32 5.19 0.28 8.23
CA PHE A 32 6.45 -0.46 8.03
C PHE A 32 6.84 -1.30 9.24
N ARG A 33 6.59 -0.82 10.46
CA ARG A 33 6.84 -1.59 11.68
C ARG A 33 5.97 -2.84 11.74
N ILE A 34 4.68 -2.72 11.45
CA ILE A 34 3.74 -3.86 11.43
C ILE A 34 4.17 -4.86 10.34
N VAL A 35 4.49 -4.37 9.13
CA VAL A 35 4.96 -5.22 8.03
C VAL A 35 6.23 -5.98 8.43
N LYS A 36 7.22 -5.31 9.00
CA LYS A 36 8.47 -5.97 9.44
C LYS A 36 8.27 -6.94 10.59
N GLN A 37 7.30 -6.70 11.47
CA GLN A 37 6.95 -7.64 12.54
C GLN A 37 6.24 -8.89 12.01
N ALA A 38 5.41 -8.75 10.97
CA ALA A 38 4.71 -9.85 10.34
C ALA A 38 5.64 -10.66 9.40
N ASP A 39 6.44 -9.96 8.60
CA ASP A 39 7.41 -10.55 7.67
C ASP A 39 8.69 -9.68 7.61
N PRO A 40 9.78 -10.12 8.27
CA PRO A 40 11.07 -9.43 8.23
C PRO A 40 11.66 -9.28 6.82
N ASN A 41 11.33 -10.20 5.91
CA ASN A 41 11.83 -10.26 4.54
C ASN A 41 10.90 -9.56 3.54
N ALA A 42 9.80 -8.95 4.01
CA ALA A 42 8.88 -8.23 3.15
C ALA A 42 9.59 -7.12 2.36
N PHE A 43 9.36 -7.14 1.05
CA PHE A 43 9.72 -6.06 0.15
C PHE A 43 8.58 -5.05 0.07
N VAL A 44 8.90 -3.76 0.21
CA VAL A 44 7.92 -2.68 0.20
C VAL A 44 8.38 -1.61 -0.78
N SER A 45 7.51 -1.27 -1.74
CA SER A 45 7.70 -0.13 -2.63
C SER A 45 6.79 1.01 -2.18
N GLN A 46 7.37 2.19 -1.96
CA GLN A 46 6.62 3.39 -1.59
C GLN A 46 6.61 4.37 -2.77
N SER A 47 5.43 4.90 -3.09
CA SER A 47 5.28 5.97 -4.08
C SER A 47 4.44 7.09 -3.49
N SER A 48 4.83 8.34 -3.76
CA SER A 48 4.07 9.52 -3.39
C SER A 48 2.96 9.75 -4.42
N VAL A 49 1.72 9.88 -3.95
CA VAL A 49 0.57 10.24 -4.78
C VAL A 49 0.17 11.69 -4.51
N ILE A 50 -0.36 12.36 -5.54
CA ILE A 50 -0.73 13.79 -5.49
C ILE A 50 -1.90 14.03 -4.52
N GLY A 51 -2.81 13.07 -4.38
CA GLY A 51 -3.92 13.14 -3.44
C GLY A 51 -4.66 11.82 -3.33
N VAL A 52 -5.29 11.60 -2.18
CA VAL A 52 -6.21 10.50 -1.92
C VAL A 52 -7.49 11.13 -1.39
N TYR A 53 -8.64 10.74 -1.94
CA TYR A 53 -9.92 11.38 -1.62
C TYR A 53 -10.99 10.36 -1.21
N GLY A 54 -11.85 10.73 -0.27
CA GLY A 54 -12.92 9.87 0.26
C GLY A 54 -12.43 8.80 1.26
N GLN A 55 -13.35 7.97 1.78
CA GLN A 55 -13.06 6.85 2.70
C GLN A 55 -12.16 7.24 3.91
N GLY A 56 -12.37 8.42 4.48
CA GLY A 56 -11.59 8.95 5.62
C GLY A 56 -10.36 9.80 5.23
N PHE A 57 -10.09 9.96 3.94
CA PHE A 57 -9.19 10.96 3.40
C PHE A 57 -9.93 12.27 3.07
N ASP A 58 -9.24 13.23 2.47
CA ASP A 58 -9.78 14.54 2.14
C ASP A 58 -11.00 14.41 1.20
N ILE A 59 -11.94 15.34 1.34
CA ILE A 59 -13.13 15.35 0.48
C ILE A 59 -12.72 15.87 -0.90
N LEU A 60 -13.08 15.13 -1.95
CA LEU A 60 -12.94 15.60 -3.32
C LEU A 60 -13.89 16.80 -3.52
N LYS A 61 -13.35 18.02 -3.53
CA LYS A 61 -14.13 19.23 -3.83
C LYS A 61 -14.08 19.49 -5.33
N TYR A 62 -15.23 19.49 -5.98
CA TYR A 62 -15.38 20.04 -7.33
C TYR A 62 -15.66 21.54 -7.22
N LYS A 63 -15.10 22.34 -8.14
CA LYS A 63 -15.51 23.74 -8.35
C LYS A 63 -16.62 23.79 -9.39
#